data_AF-A0A8H7LGP9-F1
#
_entry.id   AF-A0A8H7LGP9-F1
#
_cell.length_a   1.000
_cell.length_b   1.000
_cell.length_c   1.000
_cell.angle_alpha   90.00
_cell.angle_beta   90.00
_cell.angle_gamma   90.00
#
_symmetry.space_group_name_H-M   'P 1'
#
loop_
_entity.id
_entity.type
_entity.pdbx_description
1 polymer ?
#
loop_
_entity_poly.entity_id
_entity_poly.type
_entity_poly.pdbx_seq_one_letter_code
_entity_poly.pdbx_strand_id
1 'polypeptide(L)'
;MSLAILCLPDEIVEEIFKIFVYNRYEENQFSTVRPMKSHVELIYRRIHSLLAVCTTWRNVAISCKALWYIIPVVDPDVGKPRILSTGLSLQRAGNKNLNLTILNPSDYRQRLKSLMPRFSQFYSINISCNSHSLYRMEELFCMLAQDGSSKSLSKFSLKLQRGDHRYHGRSKGSSPLYPSLVQIFRSLRSIHLSYVRAIWKNVSFSALLTELWVEDSFVTDAYIRKFFLVLNTAPELREFTVVGMVNHTITSVPVVVSLPKLKSLCLEGISLNLLKLFFNTLSPGSCRLTVNLVYILFGLPLDTFSEYKSNLLLFRQRSIHKLIVVKDQDWPSNEELADLLQSALALKILVLSGVTITHDLLQVFTPPSLPTSGQNAATGLPKLETLELHATSFHPKLKHFRDGFDNLLAHHPLQRMVLAGTTWLLPILESLPLEKDDEIVDWLKDRIPQFYFSTEPGDMARHYGVWQLWDV
;
A
#
# COMPACT_ATOMS: atom_id res chain seq x y z
N MET A 1 -23.56 -35.66 -1.44
CA MET A 1 -23.77 -34.23 -1.10
C MET A 1 -23.65 -33.30 -2.34
N SER A 2 -23.95 -33.75 -3.58
CA SER A 2 -23.53 -33.01 -4.80
C SER A 2 -24.60 -32.78 -5.88
N LEU A 3 -25.87 -33.12 -5.68
CA LEU A 3 -26.92 -32.87 -6.68
C LEU A 3 -27.36 -31.39 -6.71
N ALA A 4 -27.32 -30.70 -5.58
CA ALA A 4 -27.88 -29.35 -5.46
C ALA A 4 -27.16 -28.31 -6.35
N ILE A 5 -25.83 -28.38 -6.49
CA ILE A 5 -25.07 -27.42 -7.31
C ILE A 5 -25.24 -27.71 -8.81
N LEU A 6 -25.40 -28.98 -9.20
CA LEU A 6 -25.60 -29.34 -10.60
C LEU A 6 -26.99 -28.96 -11.13
N CYS A 7 -27.93 -28.63 -10.23
CA CYS A 7 -29.25 -28.12 -10.59
C CYS A 7 -29.28 -26.59 -10.73
N LEU A 8 -28.20 -25.87 -10.41
CA LEU A 8 -28.15 -24.42 -10.55
C LEU A 8 -27.95 -24.04 -12.03
N PRO A 9 -28.55 -22.94 -12.51
CA PRO A 9 -28.23 -22.38 -13.82
C PRO A 9 -26.74 -22.03 -13.93
N ASP A 10 -26.18 -22.19 -15.13
CA ASP A 10 -24.75 -21.96 -15.38
C ASP A 10 -24.33 -20.55 -14.93
N GLU A 11 -25.18 -19.54 -15.12
CA GLU A 11 -24.90 -18.15 -14.72
C GLU A 11 -24.66 -18.02 -13.21
N ILE A 12 -25.42 -18.75 -12.39
CA ILE A 12 -25.25 -18.74 -10.93
C ILE A 12 -23.96 -19.46 -10.54
N VAL A 13 -23.65 -20.57 -11.22
CA VAL A 13 -22.40 -21.31 -11.00
C VAL A 13 -21.20 -20.45 -11.39
N GLU A 14 -21.28 -19.70 -12.50
CA GLU A 14 -20.25 -18.75 -12.93
C GLU A 14 -20.02 -17.64 -11.90
N GLU A 15 -21.07 -17.05 -11.31
CA GLU A 15 -20.92 -16.07 -10.23
C GLU A 15 -20.23 -16.67 -9.01
N ILE A 16 -20.62 -17.89 -8.59
CA ILE A 16 -19.97 -18.60 -7.48
C ILE A 16 -18.49 -18.84 -7.79
N PHE A 17 -18.16 -19.27 -9.02
CA PHE A 17 -16.78 -19.51 -9.43
C PHE A 17 -15.96 -18.23 -9.42
N LYS A 18 -16.51 -17.11 -9.91
CA LYS A 18 -15.83 -15.80 -9.85
C LYS A 18 -15.57 -15.38 -8.42
N ILE A 19 -16.57 -15.51 -7.54
CA ILE A 19 -16.40 -15.22 -6.11
C ILE A 19 -15.30 -16.09 -5.54
N PHE A 20 -15.30 -17.40 -5.77
CA PHE A 20 -14.25 -18.31 -5.27
C PHE A 20 -12.86 -17.93 -5.78
N VAL A 21 -12.70 -17.76 -7.09
CA VAL A 21 -11.40 -17.50 -7.74
C VAL A 21 -10.82 -16.16 -7.29
N TYR A 22 -11.62 -15.10 -7.33
CA TYR A 22 -11.22 -13.73 -7.00
C TYR A 22 -11.55 -13.34 -5.56
N ASN A 23 -11.88 -14.31 -4.70
CA ASN A 23 -12.27 -14.01 -3.32
C ASN A 23 -11.13 -13.30 -2.59
N ARG A 24 -11.37 -12.04 -2.24
CA ARG A 24 -10.50 -11.26 -1.35
C ARG A 24 -10.89 -11.43 0.13
N TYR A 25 -12.04 -12.03 0.45
CA TYR A 25 -12.52 -12.14 1.84
C TYR A 25 -11.72 -13.14 2.69
N GLU A 26 -11.06 -14.14 2.08
CA GLU A 26 -10.04 -14.93 2.80
C GLU A 26 -8.84 -14.06 3.25
N GLU A 27 -8.70 -12.84 2.73
CA GLU A 27 -7.67 -11.85 3.07
C GLU A 27 -8.21 -10.73 3.98
N ASN A 28 -9.51 -10.73 4.30
CA ASN A 28 -10.16 -9.66 5.07
C ASN A 28 -10.19 -9.91 6.58
N GLN A 29 -9.75 -11.09 7.06
CA GLN A 29 -9.54 -11.26 8.49
C GLN A 29 -8.27 -10.54 8.92
N PHE A 30 -7.19 -10.65 8.15
CA PHE A 30 -6.00 -9.82 8.32
C PHE A 30 -5.38 -9.51 6.96
N SER A 31 -5.15 -8.21 6.71
CA SER A 31 -4.81 -7.64 5.41
C SER A 31 -3.37 -7.95 4.99
N THR A 32 -3.03 -9.23 4.85
CA THR A 32 -1.75 -9.63 4.26
C THR A 32 -1.79 -9.37 2.76
N VAL A 33 -1.33 -8.20 2.35
CA VAL A 33 -1.17 -7.90 0.93
C VAL A 33 -0.22 -8.94 0.33
N ARG A 34 -0.73 -9.72 -0.64
CA ARG A 34 0.05 -10.77 -1.29
C ARG A 34 0.94 -10.17 -2.38
N PRO A 35 2.19 -10.63 -2.52
CA PRO A 35 3.01 -10.32 -3.69
C PRO A 35 2.27 -10.71 -4.98
N MET A 36 2.39 -9.89 -6.02
CA MET A 36 1.71 -10.06 -7.31
C MET A 36 1.89 -11.47 -7.90
N LYS A 37 3.09 -12.05 -7.78
CA LYS A 37 3.37 -13.44 -8.22
C LYS A 37 2.47 -14.44 -7.48
N SER A 38 2.52 -14.42 -6.15
CA SER A 38 1.73 -15.32 -5.31
C SER A 38 0.23 -15.14 -5.51
N HIS A 39 -0.23 -13.91 -5.77
CA HIS A 39 -1.63 -13.62 -6.07
C HIS A 39 -2.06 -14.25 -7.41
N VAL A 40 -1.30 -14.02 -8.49
CA VAL A 40 -1.61 -14.64 -9.80
C VAL A 40 -1.58 -16.18 -9.70
N GLU A 41 -0.60 -16.74 -9.01
CA GLU A 41 -0.52 -18.19 -8.79
C GLU A 41 -1.73 -18.73 -8.01
N LEU A 42 -2.20 -18.02 -6.98
CA LEU A 42 -3.40 -18.37 -6.22
C LEU A 42 -4.63 -18.40 -7.12
N ILE A 43 -4.84 -17.37 -7.94
CA ILE A 43 -5.97 -17.27 -8.86
C ILE A 43 -6.00 -18.48 -9.79
N TYR A 44 -4.87 -18.79 -10.43
CA TYR A 44 -4.80 -19.94 -11.35
C TYR A 44 -4.93 -21.27 -10.63
N ARG A 45 -4.38 -21.40 -9.41
CA ARG A 45 -4.57 -22.59 -8.59
C ARG A 45 -6.06 -22.81 -8.31
N ARG A 46 -6.80 -21.76 -7.92
CA ARG A 46 -8.25 -21.83 -7.70
C ARG A 46 -9.00 -22.21 -8.98
N ILE A 47 -8.65 -21.62 -10.14
CA ILE A 47 -9.23 -22.00 -11.43
C ILE A 47 -9.01 -23.49 -11.72
N HIS A 48 -7.77 -23.98 -11.60
CA HIS A 48 -7.45 -25.40 -11.85
C HIS A 48 -8.14 -26.34 -10.86
N SER A 49 -8.31 -25.92 -9.60
CA SER A 49 -9.13 -26.66 -8.64
C SER A 49 -10.56 -26.83 -9.13
N LEU A 50 -11.19 -25.79 -9.70
CA LEU A 50 -12.53 -25.89 -10.29
C LEU A 50 -12.56 -26.86 -11.49
N LEU A 51 -11.54 -26.81 -12.36
CA LEU A 51 -11.43 -27.70 -13.52
C LEU A 51 -11.24 -29.19 -13.14
N ALA A 52 -10.79 -29.45 -11.91
CA ALA A 52 -10.54 -30.79 -11.39
C ALA A 52 -11.75 -31.43 -10.70
N VAL A 53 -12.81 -30.68 -10.38
CA VAL A 53 -13.97 -31.19 -9.62
C VAL A 53 -14.78 -32.23 -10.40
N CYS A 54 -15.40 -31.83 -11.50
CA CYS A 54 -16.15 -32.72 -12.39
C CYS A 54 -16.22 -32.14 -13.81
N THR A 55 -16.74 -32.91 -14.77
CA THR A 55 -16.85 -32.48 -16.17
C THR A 55 -17.75 -31.27 -16.35
N THR A 56 -18.89 -31.22 -15.65
CA THR A 56 -19.81 -30.07 -15.69
C THR A 56 -19.12 -28.78 -15.24
N TRP A 57 -18.48 -28.80 -14.07
CA TRP A 57 -17.75 -27.63 -13.54
C TRP A 57 -16.61 -27.20 -14.45
N ARG A 58 -15.88 -28.16 -15.01
CA ARG A 58 -14.84 -27.89 -15.99
C ARG A 58 -15.39 -27.16 -17.21
N ASN A 59 -16.52 -27.60 -17.76
CA ASN A 59 -17.13 -26.98 -18.93
C ASN A 59 -17.60 -25.57 -18.63
N VAL A 60 -18.27 -25.35 -17.50
CA VAL A 60 -18.70 -24.01 -17.04
C VAL A 60 -17.49 -23.09 -16.86
N ALA A 61 -16.46 -23.53 -16.14
CA ALA A 61 -15.26 -22.72 -15.89
C ALA A 61 -14.45 -22.42 -17.16
N ILE A 62 -14.40 -23.33 -18.14
CA ILE A 62 -13.74 -23.06 -19.43
C ILE A 62 -14.54 -22.03 -20.25
N SER A 63 -15.87 -22.13 -20.24
CA SER A 63 -16.77 -21.21 -20.97
C SER A 63 -16.86 -19.82 -20.33
N CYS A 64 -16.66 -19.73 -19.02
CA CYS A 64 -16.71 -18.48 -18.27
C CYS A 64 -15.50 -17.59 -18.55
N LYS A 65 -15.61 -16.73 -19.57
CA LYS A 65 -14.54 -15.79 -20.01
C LYS A 65 -14.01 -14.90 -18.89
N ALA A 66 -14.85 -14.58 -17.91
CA ALA A 66 -14.51 -13.74 -16.77
C ALA A 66 -13.54 -14.41 -15.77
N LEU A 67 -13.32 -15.73 -15.83
CA LEU A 67 -12.28 -16.38 -15.04
C LEU A 67 -10.88 -16.23 -15.68
N TRP A 68 -10.82 -15.81 -16.95
CA TRP A 68 -9.60 -15.83 -17.76
C TRP A 68 -9.13 -14.42 -18.17
N TYR A 69 -9.71 -13.34 -17.64
CA TYR A 69 -9.36 -11.98 -18.09
C TYR A 69 -7.95 -11.55 -17.66
N ILE A 70 -7.36 -12.20 -16.64
CA ILE A 70 -5.95 -12.00 -16.27
C ILE A 70 -5.09 -12.83 -17.19
N ILE A 71 -4.17 -12.19 -17.90
CA ILE A 71 -3.27 -12.85 -18.84
C ILE A 71 -1.86 -12.85 -18.24
N PRO A 72 -1.40 -14.00 -17.69
CA PRO A 72 -0.07 -14.10 -17.11
C PRO A 72 0.99 -14.29 -18.21
N VAL A 73 2.05 -13.50 -18.14
CA VAL A 73 3.34 -13.71 -18.83
C VAL A 73 4.38 -13.92 -17.74
N VAL A 74 4.49 -15.17 -17.31
CA VAL A 74 5.32 -15.58 -16.17
C VAL A 74 6.17 -16.74 -16.64
N ASP A 75 7.46 -16.71 -16.33
CA ASP A 75 8.28 -17.87 -16.60
C ASP A 75 8.02 -18.99 -15.61
N PRO A 76 8.01 -20.25 -16.08
CA PRO A 76 7.93 -21.37 -15.18
C PRO A 76 9.17 -21.36 -14.28
N ASP A 77 8.96 -21.45 -12.98
CA ASP A 77 10.06 -21.80 -12.06
C ASP A 77 10.62 -23.14 -12.52
N VAL A 78 11.95 -23.26 -12.59
CA VAL A 78 12.63 -24.48 -13.02
C VAL A 78 12.13 -25.65 -12.16
N GLY A 79 11.62 -26.71 -12.81
CA GLY A 79 11.13 -27.91 -12.14
C GLY A 79 9.70 -27.86 -11.62
N LYS A 80 8.94 -26.77 -11.82
CA LYS A 80 7.52 -26.70 -11.43
C LYS A 80 6.57 -26.93 -12.62
N PRO A 81 5.39 -27.55 -12.40
CA PRO A 81 4.37 -27.68 -13.44
C PRO A 81 3.96 -26.30 -13.97
N ARG A 82 3.67 -26.21 -15.28
CA ARG A 82 3.20 -24.99 -15.93
C ARG A 82 1.75 -24.71 -15.55
N ILE A 83 1.54 -24.17 -14.35
CA ILE A 83 0.23 -23.74 -13.85
C ILE A 83 -0.29 -22.54 -14.69
N LEU A 84 0.62 -21.73 -15.24
CA LEU A 84 0.34 -20.51 -15.97
C LEU A 84 0.61 -20.70 -17.48
N SER A 85 -0.40 -20.50 -18.32
CA SER A 85 -0.27 -20.53 -19.78
C SER A 85 -0.88 -19.30 -20.42
N THR A 86 -0.05 -18.42 -20.96
CA THR A 86 -0.47 -17.17 -21.63
C THR A 86 -1.43 -17.46 -22.79
N GLY A 87 -1.04 -18.39 -23.68
CA GLY A 87 -1.81 -18.71 -24.89
C GLY A 87 -3.19 -19.28 -24.59
N LEU A 88 -3.28 -20.25 -23.67
CA LEU A 88 -4.57 -20.83 -23.27
C LEU A 88 -5.46 -19.81 -22.56
N SER A 89 -4.86 -18.95 -21.72
CA SER A 89 -5.62 -17.90 -21.04
C SER A 89 -6.18 -16.92 -22.05
N LEU A 90 -5.39 -16.49 -23.04
CA LEU A 90 -5.88 -15.65 -24.13
C LEU A 90 -7.01 -16.33 -24.93
N GLN A 91 -6.85 -17.60 -25.31
CA GLN A 91 -7.88 -18.32 -26.07
C GLN A 91 -9.22 -18.38 -25.33
N ARG A 92 -9.19 -18.48 -23.99
CA ARG A 92 -10.38 -18.54 -23.14
C ARG A 92 -10.91 -17.16 -22.73
N ALA A 93 -10.04 -16.17 -22.69
CA ALA A 93 -10.40 -14.81 -22.35
C ALA A 93 -11.28 -14.17 -23.43
N GLY A 94 -12.26 -13.37 -22.97
CA GLY A 94 -13.06 -12.53 -23.84
C GLY A 94 -12.23 -11.47 -24.59
N ASN A 95 -12.89 -10.63 -25.38
CA ASN A 95 -12.21 -9.68 -26.28
C ASN A 95 -12.06 -8.26 -25.70
N LYS A 96 -12.34 -8.05 -24.40
CA LYS A 96 -12.34 -6.72 -23.76
C LYS A 96 -11.94 -6.82 -22.30
N ASN A 97 -11.45 -5.71 -21.76
CA ASN A 97 -11.09 -5.53 -20.35
C ASN A 97 -10.07 -6.56 -19.83
N LEU A 98 -9.08 -6.90 -20.67
CA LEU A 98 -8.03 -7.83 -20.28
C LEU A 98 -7.05 -7.15 -19.32
N ASN A 99 -6.50 -7.92 -18.38
CA ASN A 99 -5.51 -7.47 -17.42
C ASN A 99 -4.20 -8.25 -17.66
N LEU A 100 -3.18 -7.60 -18.20
CA LEU A 100 -1.90 -8.24 -18.49
C LEU A 100 -1.04 -8.23 -17.23
N THR A 101 -0.46 -9.37 -16.87
CA THR A 101 0.51 -9.44 -15.77
C THR A 101 1.82 -10.04 -16.24
N ILE A 102 2.91 -9.29 -16.14
CA ILE A 102 4.24 -9.69 -16.58
C ILE A 102 5.17 -9.82 -15.37
N LEU A 103 5.75 -11.01 -15.18
CA LEU A 103 6.65 -11.32 -14.05
C LEU A 103 7.98 -11.86 -14.57
N ASN A 104 9.04 -11.05 -14.44
CA ASN A 104 10.45 -11.41 -14.73
C ASN A 104 10.66 -12.30 -15.97
N PRO A 105 10.21 -11.91 -17.17
CA PRO A 105 10.30 -12.79 -18.31
C PRO A 105 11.73 -12.81 -18.90
N SER A 106 12.32 -14.00 -18.96
CA SER A 106 13.58 -14.33 -19.60
C SER A 106 13.45 -14.33 -21.13
N ASP A 107 12.33 -14.84 -21.67
CA ASP A 107 11.99 -14.87 -23.10
C ASP A 107 10.56 -14.36 -23.38
N TYR A 108 10.41 -13.04 -23.36
CA TYR A 108 9.14 -12.36 -23.59
C TYR A 108 8.86 -12.11 -25.08
N ARG A 109 9.85 -12.06 -25.97
CA ARG A 109 9.63 -11.64 -27.37
C ARG A 109 8.61 -12.51 -28.08
N GLN A 110 8.75 -13.83 -27.99
CA GLN A 110 7.80 -14.74 -28.63
C GLN A 110 6.39 -14.62 -28.01
N ARG A 111 6.32 -14.45 -26.68
CA ARG A 111 5.04 -14.30 -25.96
C ARG A 111 4.38 -12.95 -26.20
N LEU A 112 5.14 -11.88 -26.39
CA LEU A 112 4.61 -10.58 -26.74
C LEU A 112 4.04 -10.58 -28.16
N LYS A 113 4.69 -11.24 -29.11
CA LYS A 113 4.16 -11.37 -30.48
C LYS A 113 2.77 -11.98 -30.51
N SER A 114 2.47 -12.95 -29.64
CA SER A 114 1.11 -13.52 -29.55
C SER A 114 0.09 -12.60 -28.86
N LEU A 115 0.55 -11.61 -28.09
CA LEU A 115 -0.28 -10.59 -27.44
C LEU A 115 -0.61 -9.42 -28.38
N MET A 116 0.26 -9.13 -29.36
CA MET A 116 0.13 -7.97 -30.25
C MET A 116 -1.27 -7.76 -30.82
N PRO A 117 -1.95 -8.77 -31.38
CA PRO A 117 -3.27 -8.58 -31.99
C PRO A 117 -4.37 -8.15 -31.00
N ARG A 118 -4.09 -8.22 -29.69
CA ARG A 118 -5.05 -7.94 -28.62
C ARG A 118 -4.61 -6.78 -27.73
N PHE A 119 -3.57 -6.01 -28.07
CA PHE A 119 -3.11 -4.91 -27.20
C PHE A 119 -4.20 -3.88 -26.90
N SER A 120 -5.03 -3.57 -27.89
CA SER A 120 -6.21 -2.68 -27.76
C SER A 120 -7.35 -3.23 -26.89
N GLN A 121 -7.23 -4.47 -26.38
CA GLN A 121 -8.21 -5.10 -25.50
C GLN A 121 -7.78 -5.05 -24.04
N PHE A 122 -6.51 -4.71 -23.76
CA PHE A 122 -6.03 -4.58 -22.40
C PHE A 122 -6.47 -3.26 -21.78
N TYR A 123 -7.01 -3.38 -20.58
CA TYR A 123 -7.44 -2.28 -19.73
C TYR A 123 -6.40 -1.93 -18.67
N SER A 124 -5.72 -2.94 -18.12
CA SER A 124 -4.58 -2.76 -17.23
C SER A 124 -3.38 -3.60 -17.65
N ILE A 125 -2.20 -3.08 -17.31
CA ILE A 125 -0.93 -3.78 -17.47
C ILE A 125 -0.16 -3.65 -16.16
N ASN A 126 0.21 -4.79 -15.59
CA ASN A 126 0.98 -4.91 -14.36
C ASN A 126 2.32 -5.59 -14.66
N ILE A 127 3.43 -4.90 -14.43
CA ILE A 127 4.78 -5.37 -14.74
C ILE A 127 5.61 -5.39 -13.47
N SER A 128 6.22 -6.53 -13.17
CA SER A 128 7.32 -6.62 -12.21
C SER A 128 8.50 -7.29 -12.90
N CYS A 129 9.58 -6.55 -13.07
CA CYS A 129 10.78 -7.05 -13.75
C CYS A 129 12.05 -6.62 -13.02
N ASN A 130 13.16 -7.33 -13.23
CA ASN A 130 14.46 -6.85 -12.76
C ASN A 130 14.97 -5.69 -13.64
N SER A 131 15.89 -4.89 -13.11
CA SER A 131 16.46 -3.73 -13.83
C SER A 131 17.12 -4.13 -15.16
N HIS A 132 17.72 -5.32 -15.24
CA HIS A 132 18.28 -5.87 -16.47
C HIS A 132 17.21 -6.28 -17.49
N SER A 133 15.97 -6.51 -17.11
CA SER A 133 14.90 -6.82 -18.06
C SER A 133 14.22 -5.54 -18.55
N LEU A 134 14.56 -4.38 -18.01
CA LEU A 134 13.89 -3.14 -18.39
C LEU A 134 14.22 -2.73 -19.83
N TYR A 135 15.47 -2.86 -20.29
CA TYR A 135 15.84 -2.58 -21.69
C TYR A 135 15.11 -3.51 -22.66
N ARG A 136 14.81 -4.73 -22.19
CA ARG A 136 14.05 -5.71 -22.94
C ARG A 136 12.59 -5.28 -23.14
N MET A 137 12.02 -4.56 -22.16
CA MET A 137 10.65 -4.06 -22.23
C MET A 137 10.46 -2.88 -23.19
N GLU A 138 11.52 -2.36 -23.82
CA GLU A 138 11.43 -1.29 -24.82
C GLU A 138 10.45 -1.61 -25.93
N GLU A 139 10.57 -2.81 -26.48
CA GLU A 139 9.71 -3.29 -27.56
C GLU A 139 8.24 -3.29 -27.13
N LEU A 140 7.95 -3.72 -25.89
CA LEU A 140 6.60 -3.66 -25.33
C LEU A 140 6.08 -2.22 -25.28
N PHE A 141 6.87 -1.31 -24.72
CA PHE A 141 6.41 0.07 -24.58
C PHE A 141 6.24 0.75 -25.93
N CYS A 142 7.12 0.49 -26.90
CA CYS A 142 6.97 0.96 -28.27
C CYS A 142 5.68 0.43 -28.89
N MET A 143 5.37 -0.87 -28.76
CA MET A 143 4.12 -1.45 -29.26
C MET A 143 2.89 -0.79 -28.59
N LEU A 144 2.91 -0.64 -27.26
CA LEU A 144 1.82 0.00 -26.52
C LEU A 144 1.62 1.47 -26.89
N ALA A 145 2.69 2.17 -27.28
CA ALA A 145 2.63 3.56 -27.71
C ALA A 145 2.14 3.70 -29.16
N GLN A 146 2.43 2.73 -30.05
CA GLN A 146 2.12 2.78 -31.48
C GLN A 146 0.71 2.26 -31.82
N ASP A 147 0.26 1.17 -31.22
CA ASP A 147 -0.92 0.41 -31.67
C ASP A 147 -2.27 1.03 -31.27
N GLY A 148 -2.30 2.26 -30.77
CA GLY A 148 -3.53 2.91 -30.31
C GLY A 148 -4.16 2.25 -29.07
N SER A 149 -3.46 1.29 -28.44
CA SER A 149 -3.84 0.70 -27.15
C SER A 149 -3.98 1.72 -26.02
N SER A 150 -3.46 2.93 -26.21
CA SER A 150 -3.69 4.08 -25.32
C SER A 150 -5.17 4.38 -25.10
N LYS A 151 -6.07 3.98 -26.02
CA LYS A 151 -7.51 4.22 -25.83
C LYS A 151 -8.16 3.26 -24.85
N SER A 152 -7.70 2.01 -24.76
CA SER A 152 -8.26 1.00 -23.86
C SER A 152 -7.51 0.93 -22.53
N LEU A 153 -6.20 1.16 -22.57
CA LEU A 153 -5.32 1.09 -21.42
C LEU A 153 -5.60 2.27 -20.49
N SER A 154 -6.18 1.96 -19.33
CA SER A 154 -6.51 2.97 -18.33
C SER A 154 -5.58 2.90 -17.13
N LYS A 155 -4.92 1.77 -16.89
CA LYS A 155 -4.13 1.52 -15.67
C LYS A 155 -2.80 0.87 -16.01
N PHE A 156 -1.75 1.32 -15.35
CA PHE A 156 -0.39 0.80 -15.56
C PHE A 156 0.36 0.72 -14.25
N SER A 157 0.91 -0.45 -13.96
CA SER A 157 1.84 -0.65 -12.84
C SER A 157 3.18 -1.15 -13.36
N LEU A 158 4.26 -0.54 -12.91
CA LEU A 158 5.64 -0.97 -13.18
C LEU A 158 6.45 -0.98 -11.90
N LYS A 159 6.90 -2.17 -11.50
CA LYS A 159 7.89 -2.37 -10.46
C LYS A 159 9.19 -2.87 -11.05
N LEU A 160 10.26 -2.16 -10.74
CA LEU A 160 11.61 -2.66 -10.94
C LEU A 160 12.06 -3.33 -9.65
N GLN A 161 12.53 -4.57 -9.73
CA GLN A 161 13.14 -5.21 -8.57
C GLN A 161 14.37 -4.42 -8.16
N ARG A 162 14.55 -4.24 -6.84
CA ARG A 162 15.73 -3.61 -6.25
C ARG A 162 16.96 -4.45 -6.62
N GLY A 163 17.63 -4.07 -7.70
CA GLY A 163 18.93 -4.64 -8.07
C GLY A 163 19.97 -4.27 -7.01
N ASP A 164 21.06 -5.03 -6.94
CA ASP A 164 22.21 -4.66 -6.11
C ASP A 164 22.68 -3.26 -6.56
N HIS A 165 22.40 -2.24 -5.74
CA HIS A 165 22.56 -0.82 -6.08
C HIS A 165 24.00 -0.47 -6.52
N ARG A 166 24.94 -1.37 -6.27
CA ARG A 166 26.35 -1.32 -6.68
C ARG A 166 26.54 -1.22 -8.20
N TYR A 167 25.57 -1.62 -9.03
CA TYR A 167 25.73 -1.58 -10.50
C TYR A 167 25.25 -0.29 -11.18
N HIS A 168 24.59 0.63 -10.48
CA HIS A 168 23.97 1.81 -11.11
C HIS A 168 24.88 3.02 -11.32
N GLY A 169 26.16 2.96 -10.92
CA GLY A 169 27.08 4.09 -11.02
C GLY A 169 27.57 4.48 -12.43
N ARG A 170 27.26 3.70 -13.48
CA ARG A 170 27.89 3.89 -14.81
C ARG A 170 26.96 4.07 -16.01
N SER A 171 25.64 3.99 -15.89
CA SER A 171 24.76 4.31 -17.01
C SER A 171 24.56 5.83 -17.13
N LYS A 172 25.51 6.52 -17.78
CA LYS A 172 25.43 7.97 -18.07
C LYS A 172 24.54 8.30 -19.28
N GLY A 173 23.87 7.32 -19.89
CA GLY A 173 22.97 7.52 -21.03
C GLY A 173 21.51 7.60 -20.59
N SER A 174 20.76 8.59 -21.08
CA SER A 174 19.30 8.56 -21.07
C SER A 174 18.84 7.28 -21.75
N SER A 175 18.23 6.35 -20.99
CA SER A 175 17.68 5.12 -21.54
C SER A 175 16.70 5.44 -22.69
N PRO A 176 16.77 4.75 -23.82
CA PRO A 176 15.89 4.99 -24.97
C PRO A 176 14.41 4.67 -24.71
N LEU A 177 14.10 4.06 -23.55
CA LEU A 177 12.76 3.68 -23.10
C LEU A 177 11.79 4.84 -22.85
N TYR A 178 12.31 6.05 -22.59
CA TYR A 178 11.50 7.12 -22.03
C TYR A 178 10.41 7.68 -22.96
N PRO A 179 10.61 7.86 -24.28
CA PRO A 179 9.58 8.45 -25.14
C PRO A 179 8.29 7.61 -25.19
N SER A 180 8.42 6.28 -25.29
CA SER A 180 7.28 5.37 -25.36
C SER A 180 6.50 5.32 -24.04
N LEU A 181 7.20 5.25 -22.90
CA LEU A 181 6.56 5.31 -21.58
C LEU A 181 5.84 6.64 -21.34
N VAL A 182 6.49 7.77 -21.69
CA VAL A 182 5.88 9.10 -21.60
C VAL A 182 4.60 9.16 -22.43
N GLN A 183 4.61 8.59 -23.63
CA GLN A 183 3.43 8.56 -24.49
C GLN A 183 2.28 7.75 -23.86
N ILE A 184 2.59 6.60 -23.24
CA ILE A 184 1.59 5.79 -22.54
C ILE A 184 0.95 6.59 -21.39
N PHE A 185 1.76 7.26 -20.56
CA PHE A 185 1.28 7.99 -19.37
C PHE A 185 0.26 9.10 -19.68
N ARG A 186 0.28 9.66 -20.88
CA ARG A 186 -0.66 10.71 -21.31
C ARG A 186 -2.11 10.25 -21.43
N SER A 187 -2.36 8.94 -21.42
CA SER A 187 -3.70 8.35 -21.57
C SER A 187 -4.24 7.68 -20.30
N LEU A 188 -3.41 7.53 -19.27
CA LEU A 188 -3.75 6.71 -18.11
C LEU A 188 -4.56 7.47 -17.05
N ARG A 189 -5.39 6.72 -16.34
CA ARG A 189 -6.13 7.16 -15.15
C ARG A 189 -5.47 6.74 -13.84
N SER A 190 -4.72 5.63 -13.87
CA SER A 190 -3.99 5.11 -12.71
C SER A 190 -2.58 4.72 -13.11
N ILE A 191 -1.59 5.20 -12.35
CA ILE A 191 -0.17 4.95 -12.57
C ILE A 191 0.47 4.53 -11.24
N HIS A 192 1.01 3.32 -11.18
CA HIS A 192 1.82 2.86 -10.05
C HIS A 192 3.25 2.60 -10.50
N LEU A 193 4.23 3.22 -9.86
CA LEU A 193 5.64 3.10 -10.22
C LEU A 193 6.49 2.80 -8.99
N SER A 194 7.25 1.72 -9.03
CA SER A 194 8.16 1.30 -7.95
C SER A 194 9.59 1.16 -8.47
N TYR A 195 10.53 1.83 -7.80
CA TYR A 195 11.97 1.88 -8.14
C TYR A 195 12.28 2.46 -9.53
N VAL A 196 11.36 3.24 -10.13
CA VAL A 196 11.53 3.75 -11.50
C VAL A 196 12.20 5.13 -11.47
N ARG A 197 13.53 5.13 -11.64
CA ARG A 197 14.33 6.35 -11.62
C ARG A 197 14.21 7.12 -12.95
N ALA A 198 14.27 8.45 -12.86
CA ALA A 198 14.59 9.36 -13.97
C ALA A 198 13.58 9.54 -15.13
N ILE A 199 12.30 9.19 -14.98
CA ILE A 199 11.29 9.49 -16.03
C ILE A 199 10.84 10.97 -15.97
N TRP A 200 10.89 11.61 -14.80
CA TRP A 200 10.16 12.86 -14.53
C TRP A 200 10.59 14.10 -15.33
N LYS A 201 11.71 14.07 -16.06
CA LYS A 201 12.16 15.22 -16.86
C LYS A 201 11.25 15.50 -18.06
N ASN A 202 10.68 14.46 -18.66
CA ASN A 202 9.98 14.54 -19.93
C ASN A 202 8.51 14.07 -19.82
N VAL A 203 8.03 13.77 -18.62
CA VAL A 203 6.66 13.30 -18.40
C VAL A 203 5.72 14.49 -18.31
N SER A 204 4.56 14.36 -18.92
CA SER A 204 3.37 15.14 -18.60
C SER A 204 2.27 14.13 -18.30
N PHE A 205 1.56 14.29 -17.18
CA PHE A 205 0.45 13.41 -16.88
C PHE A 205 -0.76 13.76 -17.75
N SER A 206 -1.65 12.78 -17.91
CA SER A 206 -2.96 13.03 -18.48
C SER A 206 -3.78 13.91 -17.54
N ALA A 207 -4.62 14.76 -18.11
CA ALA A 207 -5.72 15.37 -17.34
C ALA A 207 -6.69 14.31 -16.79
N LEU A 208 -6.65 13.06 -17.28
CA LEU A 208 -7.48 11.96 -16.79
C LEU A 208 -6.88 11.22 -15.58
N LEU A 209 -5.64 11.55 -15.16
CA LEU A 209 -4.97 10.86 -14.07
C LEU A 209 -5.71 11.11 -12.75
N THR A 210 -6.30 10.06 -12.19
CA THR A 210 -7.04 10.10 -10.92
C THR A 210 -6.28 9.45 -9.77
N GLU A 211 -5.33 8.56 -10.07
CA GLU A 211 -4.55 7.83 -9.08
C GLU A 211 -3.07 7.79 -9.48
N LEU A 212 -2.20 8.14 -8.53
CA LEU A 212 -0.76 8.07 -8.69
C LEU A 212 -0.14 7.43 -7.46
N TRP A 213 0.64 6.39 -7.66
CA TRP A 213 1.43 5.74 -6.63
C TRP A 213 2.90 5.72 -7.05
N VAL A 214 3.79 6.15 -6.16
CA VAL A 214 5.23 6.22 -6.42
C VAL A 214 6.02 5.67 -5.23
N GLU A 215 6.89 4.68 -5.47
CA GLU A 215 7.80 4.12 -4.47
C GLU A 215 9.26 4.24 -4.89
N ASP A 216 10.13 4.63 -3.97
CA ASP A 216 11.62 4.58 -4.11
C ASP A 216 12.15 5.16 -5.44
N SER A 217 11.49 6.18 -6.00
CA SER A 217 11.72 6.65 -7.38
C SER A 217 12.59 7.92 -7.51
N PHE A 218 12.98 8.56 -6.40
CA PHE A 218 13.78 9.80 -6.44
C PHE A 218 15.21 9.59 -5.95
N VAL A 219 16.13 10.31 -6.60
CA VAL A 219 17.58 10.20 -6.33
C VAL A 219 18.22 11.57 -6.07
N THR A 220 17.63 12.66 -6.57
CA THR A 220 18.19 14.02 -6.44
C THR A 220 17.09 15.08 -6.37
N ASP A 221 17.43 16.24 -5.80
CA ASP A 221 16.56 17.43 -5.73
C ASP A 221 16.03 17.87 -7.09
N ALA A 222 16.86 17.79 -8.13
CA ALA A 222 16.47 18.14 -9.48
C ALA A 222 15.31 17.26 -10.00
N TYR A 223 15.27 15.98 -9.62
CA TYR A 223 14.15 15.10 -9.98
C TYR A 223 12.92 15.37 -9.15
N ILE A 224 13.06 15.67 -7.86
CA ILE A 224 11.94 16.00 -6.98
C ILE A 224 11.25 17.28 -7.46
N ARG A 225 12.00 18.34 -7.77
CA ARG A 225 11.44 19.58 -8.32
C ARG A 225 10.69 19.34 -9.62
N LYS A 226 11.27 18.55 -10.54
CA LYS A 226 10.61 18.19 -11.80
C LYS A 226 9.35 17.38 -11.56
N PHE A 227 9.39 16.42 -10.64
CA PHE A 227 8.23 15.64 -10.26
C PHE A 227 7.07 16.53 -9.81
N PHE A 228 7.31 17.50 -8.92
CA PHE A 228 6.27 18.45 -8.50
C PHE A 228 5.73 19.31 -9.67
N LEU A 229 6.61 19.75 -10.58
CA LEU A 229 6.17 20.44 -11.80
C LEU A 229 5.28 19.56 -12.69
N VAL A 230 5.61 18.27 -12.82
CA VAL A 230 4.80 17.31 -13.58
C VAL A 230 3.48 17.03 -12.85
N LEU A 231 3.48 16.98 -11.52
CA LEU A 231 2.28 16.74 -10.72
C LEU A 231 1.21 17.83 -10.95
N ASN A 232 1.61 19.08 -11.18
CA ASN A 232 0.71 20.18 -11.57
C ASN A 232 -0.05 19.94 -12.89
N THR A 233 0.37 18.98 -13.72
CA THR A 233 -0.33 18.63 -14.96
C THR A 233 -1.50 17.65 -14.77
N ALA A 234 -1.74 17.18 -13.54
CA ALA A 234 -2.79 16.22 -13.19
C ALA A 234 -3.90 16.85 -12.30
N PRO A 235 -4.74 17.76 -12.84
CA PRO A 235 -5.76 18.46 -12.05
C PRO A 235 -6.88 17.54 -11.53
N GLU A 236 -7.07 16.37 -12.15
CA GLU A 236 -8.06 15.37 -11.75
C GLU A 236 -7.55 14.36 -10.72
N LEU A 237 -6.31 14.51 -10.24
CA LEU A 237 -5.71 13.58 -9.29
C LEU A 237 -6.50 13.57 -7.97
N ARG A 238 -6.97 12.39 -7.56
CA ARG A 238 -7.78 12.17 -6.35
C ARG A 238 -7.01 11.41 -5.29
N GLU A 239 -6.26 10.39 -5.71
CA GLU A 239 -5.50 9.53 -4.82
C GLU A 239 -4.02 9.67 -5.15
N PHE A 240 -3.21 10.08 -4.18
CA PHE A 240 -1.77 10.22 -4.36
C PHE A 240 -1.02 9.54 -3.22
N THR A 241 -0.22 8.53 -3.55
CA THR A 241 0.54 7.75 -2.58
C THR A 241 2.02 7.79 -2.90
N VAL A 242 2.82 7.98 -1.86
CA VAL A 242 4.27 8.08 -1.92
C VAL A 242 4.88 7.16 -0.87
N VAL A 243 5.71 6.21 -1.28
CA VAL A 243 6.27 5.19 -0.40
C VAL A 243 7.81 5.17 -0.46
N GLY A 244 8.46 5.03 0.70
CA GLY A 244 9.88 4.69 0.80
C GLY A 244 10.78 5.69 0.09
N MET A 245 10.83 6.94 0.53
CA MET A 245 11.67 7.94 -0.13
C MET A 245 12.69 8.52 0.84
N VAL A 246 13.93 8.12 0.63
CA VAL A 246 15.07 8.60 1.40
C VAL A 246 15.84 9.61 0.56
N ASN A 247 15.82 10.87 0.99
CA ASN A 247 16.76 11.88 0.52
C ASN A 247 17.30 12.65 1.73
N HIS A 248 18.63 12.77 1.79
CA HIS A 248 19.34 13.36 2.92
C HIS A 248 19.55 14.88 2.75
N THR A 249 19.54 15.38 1.52
CA THR A 249 19.89 16.78 1.25
C THR A 249 18.90 17.39 0.27
N ILE A 250 17.80 17.95 0.79
CA ILE A 250 16.86 18.74 -0.01
C ILE A 250 17.17 20.23 0.22
N THR A 251 17.67 20.89 -0.81
CA THR A 251 18.02 22.32 -0.80
C THR A 251 17.09 23.18 -1.66
N SER A 252 16.22 22.55 -2.46
CA SER A 252 15.44 23.26 -3.47
C SER A 252 14.29 24.10 -2.89
N VAL A 253 14.10 25.28 -3.48
CA VAL A 253 12.95 26.16 -3.22
C VAL A 253 11.63 25.43 -3.58
N PRO A 254 10.61 25.47 -2.72
CA PRO A 254 9.33 24.82 -2.98
C PRO A 254 8.64 25.45 -4.19
N VAL A 255 8.16 24.61 -5.09
CA VAL A 255 7.20 24.99 -6.15
C VAL A 255 5.83 24.79 -5.55
N VAL A 256 4.92 25.75 -5.64
CA VAL A 256 3.55 25.52 -5.19
C VAL A 256 2.82 24.66 -6.21
N VAL A 257 2.26 23.55 -5.72
CA VAL A 257 1.48 22.60 -6.51
C VAL A 257 0.03 22.63 -6.05
N SER A 258 -0.89 22.75 -7.02
CA SER A 258 -2.33 22.80 -6.76
C SER A 258 -2.99 21.55 -7.29
N LEU A 259 -3.59 20.77 -6.39
CA LEU A 259 -4.32 19.53 -6.69
C LEU A 259 -5.75 19.66 -6.17
N PRO A 260 -6.63 20.40 -6.88
CA PRO A 260 -7.93 20.81 -6.35
C PRO A 260 -8.90 19.65 -6.10
N LYS A 261 -8.67 18.49 -6.74
CA LYS A 261 -9.51 17.29 -6.62
C LYS A 261 -8.91 16.21 -5.71
N LEU A 262 -7.78 16.49 -5.06
CA LEU A 262 -7.11 15.53 -4.20
C LEU A 262 -7.98 15.17 -3.00
N LYS A 263 -8.34 13.90 -2.88
CA LYS A 263 -9.16 13.34 -1.81
C LYS A 263 -8.33 12.61 -0.77
N SER A 264 -7.29 11.89 -1.18
CA SER A 264 -6.33 11.28 -0.26
C SER A 264 -4.90 11.51 -0.69
N LEU A 265 -4.08 11.80 0.32
CA LEU A 265 -2.64 11.86 0.22
C LEU A 265 -2.05 10.87 1.23
N CYS A 266 -1.34 9.85 0.76
CA CYS A 266 -0.66 8.90 1.62
C CYS A 266 0.86 9.07 1.50
N LEU A 267 1.53 9.33 2.62
CA LEU A 267 2.97 9.53 2.71
C LEU A 267 3.56 8.48 3.65
N GLU A 268 4.23 7.49 3.09
CA GLU A 268 4.72 6.34 3.84
C GLU A 268 6.23 6.20 3.77
N GLY A 269 6.90 6.15 4.91
CA GLY A 269 8.34 5.88 4.92
C GLY A 269 9.18 6.92 4.18
N ILE A 270 8.74 8.18 4.18
CA ILE A 270 9.47 9.30 3.57
C ILE A 270 10.33 10.00 4.61
N SER A 271 11.48 10.58 4.27
CA SER A 271 12.27 11.36 5.25
C SER A 271 11.54 12.63 5.73
N LEU A 272 11.88 13.16 6.91
CA LEU A 272 11.29 14.40 7.44
C LEU A 272 11.47 15.59 6.48
N ASN A 273 12.65 15.69 5.85
CA ASN A 273 12.93 16.73 4.86
C ASN A 273 11.96 16.65 3.67
N LEU A 274 11.64 15.43 3.23
CA LEU A 274 10.69 15.25 2.15
C LEU A 274 9.26 15.50 2.61
N LEU A 275 8.88 15.09 3.82
CA LEU A 275 7.58 15.40 4.42
C LEU A 275 7.35 16.92 4.49
N LYS A 276 8.35 17.66 4.98
CA LYS A 276 8.36 19.13 5.00
C LYS A 276 8.21 19.71 3.60
N LEU A 277 8.92 19.15 2.62
CA LEU A 277 8.79 19.59 1.23
C LEU A 277 7.38 19.36 0.70
N PHE A 278 6.76 18.19 0.94
CA PHE A 278 5.37 17.93 0.56
C PHE A 278 4.40 18.92 1.21
N PHE A 279 4.57 19.19 2.51
CA PHE A 279 3.71 20.13 3.25
C PHE A 279 3.90 21.58 2.81
N ASN A 280 5.07 21.97 2.30
CA ASN A 280 5.29 23.32 1.80
C ASN A 280 4.90 23.48 0.32
N THR A 281 4.98 22.40 -0.44
CA THR A 281 4.74 22.39 -1.90
C THR A 281 3.26 22.22 -2.22
N LEU A 282 2.58 21.25 -1.59
CA LEU A 282 1.19 20.98 -1.89
C LEU A 282 0.29 21.99 -1.20
N SER A 283 -0.56 22.68 -1.94
CA SER A 283 -1.51 23.65 -1.37
C SER A 283 -2.37 22.98 -0.27
N PRO A 284 -2.64 23.66 0.86
CA PRO A 284 -3.61 23.18 1.85
C PRO A 284 -4.95 22.91 1.18
N GLY A 285 -5.47 21.70 1.35
CA GLY A 285 -6.76 21.27 0.83
C GLY A 285 -7.45 20.36 1.85
N SER A 286 -8.70 19.98 1.55
CA SER A 286 -9.51 19.09 2.39
C SER A 286 -9.17 17.60 2.22
N CYS A 287 -7.99 17.28 1.70
CA CYS A 287 -7.60 15.89 1.46
C CYS A 287 -7.37 15.14 2.79
N ARG A 288 -7.75 13.87 2.82
CA ARG A 288 -7.42 12.94 3.90
C ARG A 288 -5.94 12.60 3.82
N LEU A 289 -5.16 13.20 4.70
CA LEU A 289 -3.74 12.97 4.82
C LEU A 289 -3.47 11.77 5.73
N THR A 290 -2.82 10.75 5.18
CA THR A 290 -2.27 9.60 5.90
C THR A 290 -0.76 9.73 5.94
N VAL A 291 -0.18 9.67 7.14
CA VAL A 291 1.28 9.71 7.34
C VAL A 291 1.72 8.44 8.06
N ASN A 292 2.74 7.77 7.52
CA ASN A 292 3.33 6.58 8.13
C ASN A 292 4.82 6.78 8.42
N LEU A 293 5.19 6.74 9.70
CA LEU A 293 6.47 7.23 10.21
C LEU A 293 7.61 6.20 10.23
N VAL A 294 7.43 4.98 9.71
CA VAL A 294 8.38 3.85 9.89
C VAL A 294 9.83 4.11 9.48
N TYR A 295 10.10 4.98 8.51
CA TYR A 295 11.46 5.25 8.03
C TYR A 295 11.93 6.67 8.28
N ILE A 296 11.13 7.48 8.97
CA ILE A 296 11.50 8.87 9.24
C ILE A 296 12.78 8.96 10.08
N LEU A 297 13.07 7.94 10.90
CA LEU A 297 14.12 8.02 11.91
C LEU A 297 15.29 7.08 11.72
N PHE A 298 15.18 6.07 10.86
CA PHE A 298 16.28 5.14 10.56
C PHE A 298 17.54 5.82 9.97
N GLY A 299 17.44 7.08 9.55
CA GLY A 299 18.54 7.84 8.96
C GLY A 299 18.94 9.11 9.71
N LEU A 300 18.32 9.41 10.86
CA LEU A 300 18.67 10.58 11.65
C LEU A 300 19.65 10.17 12.76
N PRO A 301 20.79 10.86 12.90
CA PRO A 301 21.65 10.70 14.07
C PRO A 301 20.84 10.95 15.35
N LEU A 302 21.06 10.14 16.38
CA LEU A 302 20.37 10.21 17.69
C LEU A 302 20.41 11.61 18.33
N ASP A 303 21.36 12.47 17.94
CA ASP A 303 21.52 13.84 18.45
C ASP A 303 20.49 14.85 17.93
N THR A 304 19.53 14.44 17.09
CA THR A 304 18.56 15.34 16.40
C THR A 304 17.24 15.56 17.13
N PHE A 305 17.15 15.29 18.44
CA PHE A 305 15.92 15.52 19.22
C PHE A 305 15.40 16.97 19.13
N SER A 306 16.29 17.96 19.02
CA SER A 306 15.91 19.37 18.78
C SER A 306 15.23 19.57 17.42
N GLU A 307 15.69 18.86 16.40
CA GLU A 307 15.10 18.88 15.06
C GLU A 307 13.71 18.23 15.07
N TYR A 308 13.52 17.14 15.82
CA TYR A 308 12.21 16.49 16.01
C TYR A 308 11.14 17.48 16.50
N LYS A 309 11.39 18.19 17.60
CA LYS A 309 10.42 19.17 18.14
C LYS A 309 10.09 20.28 17.16
N SER A 310 11.07 20.77 16.41
CA SER A 310 10.83 21.76 15.36
C SER A 310 9.96 21.23 14.22
N ASN A 311 10.09 19.94 13.90
CA ASN A 311 9.32 19.27 12.85
C ASN A 311 7.89 18.92 13.29
N LEU A 312 7.61 18.79 14.58
CA LEU A 312 6.24 18.63 15.09
C LEU A 312 5.34 19.82 14.74
N LEU A 313 5.90 21.02 14.58
CA LEU A 313 5.15 22.18 14.09
C LEU A 313 4.55 21.94 12.69
N LEU A 314 5.17 21.08 11.87
CA LEU A 314 4.64 20.72 10.55
C LEU A 314 3.33 19.94 10.66
N PHE A 315 3.20 19.10 11.70
CA PHE A 315 1.97 18.33 11.97
C PHE A 315 0.85 19.27 12.41
N ARG A 316 1.16 20.38 13.10
CA ARG A 316 0.17 21.40 13.48
C ARG A 316 -0.34 22.21 12.29
N GLN A 317 0.48 22.36 11.25
CA GLN A 317 0.14 23.11 10.05
C GLN A 317 -0.79 22.33 9.11
N ARG A 318 -0.93 21.01 9.29
CA ARG A 318 -1.69 20.15 8.38
C ARG A 318 -2.67 19.26 9.12
N SER A 319 -3.87 19.15 8.58
CA SER A 319 -4.88 18.22 9.10
C SER A 319 -4.52 16.77 8.75
N ILE A 320 -3.75 16.12 9.60
CA ILE A 320 -3.44 14.69 9.47
C ILE A 320 -4.64 13.89 9.93
N HIS A 321 -5.22 13.09 9.03
CA HIS A 321 -6.41 12.28 9.31
C HIS A 321 -6.05 10.92 9.92
N LYS A 322 -5.02 10.28 9.36
CA LYS A 322 -4.50 8.97 9.80
C LYS A 322 -3.01 9.05 10.05
N LEU A 323 -2.58 8.53 11.18
CA LEU A 323 -1.18 8.44 11.58
C LEU A 323 -0.85 6.98 11.87
N ILE A 324 0.22 6.50 11.25
CA ILE A 324 0.75 5.17 11.46
C ILE A 324 2.14 5.31 12.08
N VAL A 325 2.28 4.73 13.26
CA VAL A 325 3.51 4.71 14.05
C VAL A 325 3.90 3.24 14.20
N VAL A 326 5.09 2.89 13.75
CA VAL A 326 5.64 1.56 13.99
C VAL A 326 6.87 1.74 14.83
N LYS A 327 6.89 1.07 15.98
CA LYS A 327 8.03 1.10 16.87
C LYS A 327 9.20 0.41 16.19
N ASP A 328 10.34 1.07 16.21
CA ASP A 328 11.62 0.45 15.91
C ASP A 328 12.60 0.76 17.04
N GLN A 329 13.22 -0.31 17.56
CA GLN A 329 14.11 -0.43 18.72
C GLN A 329 13.74 0.46 19.93
N ASP A 330 13.88 1.78 19.85
CA ASP A 330 13.70 2.72 20.97
C ASP A 330 12.66 3.84 20.73
N TRP A 331 12.14 4.01 19.51
CA TRP A 331 11.24 5.13 19.19
C TRP A 331 9.85 4.67 18.71
N PRO A 332 8.76 5.40 19.06
CA PRO A 332 8.73 6.57 19.96
C PRO A 332 8.72 6.17 21.44
N SER A 333 9.34 7.02 22.26
CA SER A 333 9.04 7.09 23.69
C SER A 333 7.62 7.61 23.92
N ASN A 334 7.09 7.41 25.13
CA ASN A 334 5.75 7.88 25.49
C ASN A 334 5.62 9.42 25.37
N GLU A 335 6.67 10.15 25.75
CA GLU A 335 6.72 11.62 25.63
C GLU A 335 6.68 12.07 24.17
N GLU A 336 7.46 11.41 23.30
CA GLU A 336 7.48 11.75 21.87
C GLU A 336 6.14 11.45 21.19
N LEU A 337 5.49 10.34 21.56
CA LEU A 337 4.14 10.05 21.07
C LEU A 337 3.14 11.09 21.58
N ALA A 338 3.22 11.51 22.84
CA ALA A 338 2.36 12.55 23.39
C ALA A 338 2.53 13.87 22.62
N ASP A 339 3.77 14.32 22.43
CA ASP A 339 4.12 15.51 21.67
C ASP A 339 3.59 15.44 20.21
N LEU A 340 3.66 14.25 19.61
CA LEU A 340 3.16 13.99 18.26
C LEU A 340 1.63 14.07 18.18
N LEU A 341 0.92 13.44 19.12
CA LEU A 341 -0.55 13.48 19.18
C LEU A 341 -1.04 14.91 19.44
N GLN A 342 -0.43 15.64 20.37
CA GLN A 342 -0.73 17.06 20.62
C GLN A 342 -0.47 17.95 19.40
N SER A 343 0.41 17.52 18.48
CA SER A 343 0.71 18.25 17.26
C SER A 343 -0.22 17.90 16.11
N ALA A 344 -0.99 16.81 16.19
CA ALA A 344 -1.90 16.34 15.14
C ALA A 344 -3.36 16.38 15.60
N LEU A 345 -3.88 17.57 15.95
CA LEU A 345 -5.22 17.72 16.56
C LEU A 345 -6.39 17.22 15.69
N ALA A 346 -6.23 17.17 14.37
CA ALA A 346 -7.23 16.66 13.44
C ALA A 346 -7.21 15.13 13.27
N LEU A 347 -6.32 14.43 13.99
CA LEU A 347 -6.14 12.99 13.90
C LEU A 347 -7.39 12.24 14.35
N LYS A 348 -7.85 11.32 13.52
CA LYS A 348 -8.99 10.45 13.80
C LYS A 348 -8.61 8.98 13.89
N ILE A 349 -7.57 8.57 13.16
CA ILE A 349 -7.14 7.18 13.07
C ILE A 349 -5.69 7.09 13.49
N LEU A 350 -5.43 6.37 14.59
CA LEU A 350 -4.08 6.04 15.02
C LEU A 350 -3.83 4.55 14.84
N VAL A 351 -2.71 4.22 14.22
CA VAL A 351 -2.23 2.84 14.08
C VAL A 351 -0.89 2.76 14.78
N LEU A 352 -0.80 1.91 15.80
CA LEU A 352 0.43 1.59 16.52
C LEU A 352 0.83 0.16 16.18
N SER A 353 2.04 -0.04 15.66
CA SER A 353 2.56 -1.37 15.35
C SER A 353 3.87 -1.64 16.09
N GLY A 354 4.05 -2.83 16.66
CA GLY A 354 5.30 -3.21 17.33
C GLY A 354 5.54 -2.49 18.67
N VAL A 355 4.54 -1.79 19.20
CA VAL A 355 4.66 -1.01 20.45
C VAL A 355 4.39 -1.90 21.66
N THR A 356 5.13 -1.70 22.75
CA THR A 356 4.82 -2.28 24.06
C THR A 356 3.80 -1.40 24.76
N ILE A 357 2.61 -1.94 25.03
CA ILE A 357 1.56 -1.27 25.77
C ILE A 357 1.90 -1.31 27.26
N THR A 358 2.11 -0.13 27.83
CA THR A 358 2.32 0.10 29.26
C THR A 358 1.25 1.05 29.81
N HIS A 359 1.14 1.17 31.13
CA HIS A 359 0.23 2.15 31.74
C HIS A 359 0.60 3.57 31.32
N ASP A 360 1.90 3.89 31.29
CA ASP A 360 2.41 5.19 30.87
C ASP A 360 2.04 5.49 29.41
N LEU A 361 2.11 4.50 28.52
CA LEU A 361 1.67 4.67 27.13
C LEU A 361 0.16 4.94 27.07
N LEU A 362 -0.66 4.26 27.86
CA LEU A 362 -2.10 4.51 27.89
C LEU A 362 -2.42 5.90 28.46
N GLN A 363 -1.61 6.40 29.40
CA GLN A 363 -1.74 7.76 29.93
C GLN A 363 -1.47 8.84 28.88
N VAL A 364 -0.69 8.55 27.82
CA VAL A 364 -0.48 9.48 26.69
C VAL A 364 -1.79 9.88 26.00
N PHE A 365 -2.81 9.03 26.07
CA PHE A 365 -4.15 9.30 25.53
C PHE A 365 -5.04 10.12 26.47
N THR A 366 -4.55 10.43 27.66
CA THR A 366 -5.32 11.18 28.66
C THR A 366 -4.84 12.63 28.70
N PRO A 367 -5.75 13.62 28.71
CA PRO A 367 -5.37 15.00 28.97
C PRO A 367 -4.66 15.10 30.33
N PRO A 368 -3.61 15.92 30.47
CA PRO A 368 -2.94 16.12 31.75
C PRO A 368 -3.93 16.66 32.80
N SER A 369 -3.96 16.04 33.98
CA SER A 369 -5.01 16.23 34.98
C SER A 369 -5.11 17.64 35.59
N LEU A 370 -4.07 18.47 35.48
CA LEU A 370 -4.10 19.86 35.93
C LEU A 370 -3.29 20.77 35.00
N PRO A 371 -3.84 21.94 34.61
CA PRO A 371 -3.04 22.98 34.00
C PRO A 371 -2.07 23.51 35.05
N THR A 372 -0.78 23.20 34.92
CA THR A 372 0.28 23.80 35.73
C THR A 372 0.16 25.32 35.57
N SER A 373 -0.12 26.04 36.66
CA SER A 373 -0.56 27.43 36.62
C SER A 373 0.41 28.29 35.80
N GLY A 374 -0.05 28.80 34.65
CA GLY A 374 0.72 29.70 33.79
C GLY A 374 0.82 29.32 32.32
N GLN A 375 0.46 28.10 31.90
CA GLN A 375 0.44 27.73 30.47
C GLN A 375 -0.95 27.95 29.83
N ASN A 376 -1.12 29.10 29.18
CA ASN A 376 -2.35 29.52 28.48
C ASN A 376 -2.56 28.89 27.08
N ALA A 377 -2.00 27.71 26.80
CA ALA A 377 -2.24 27.04 25.52
C ALA A 377 -3.21 25.88 25.75
N ALA A 378 -4.36 25.90 25.09
CA ALA A 378 -5.28 24.77 25.00
C ALA A 378 -4.55 23.58 24.33
N THR A 379 -3.87 22.76 25.12
CA THR A 379 -3.22 21.52 24.70
C THR A 379 -4.28 20.44 24.57
N GLY A 380 -5.08 20.53 23.52
CA GLY A 380 -6.02 19.47 23.17
C GLY A 380 -5.28 18.21 22.76
N LEU A 381 -5.85 17.05 23.08
CA LEU A 381 -5.52 15.79 22.42
C LEU A 381 -6.51 15.54 21.27
N PRO A 382 -6.09 14.85 20.20
CA PRO A 382 -6.99 14.49 19.11
C PRO A 382 -8.11 13.57 19.59
N LYS A 383 -9.30 13.70 19.02
CA LYS A 383 -10.43 12.82 19.31
C LYS A 383 -10.42 11.64 18.35
N LEU A 384 -9.66 10.60 18.72
CA LEU A 384 -9.56 9.36 17.98
C LEU A 384 -10.93 8.68 17.83
N GLU A 385 -11.23 8.24 16.61
CA GLU A 385 -12.41 7.43 16.25
C GLU A 385 -11.99 5.98 15.95
N THR A 386 -10.74 5.76 15.53
CA THR A 386 -10.18 4.43 15.28
C THR A 386 -8.81 4.30 15.95
N LEU A 387 -8.61 3.21 16.69
CA LEU A 387 -7.31 2.82 17.23
C LEU A 387 -6.96 1.40 16.77
N GLU A 388 -5.83 1.24 16.10
CA GLU A 388 -5.36 -0.08 15.67
C GLU A 388 -4.03 -0.41 16.35
N LEU A 389 -4.00 -1.50 17.09
CA LEU A 389 -2.84 -2.03 17.79
C LEU A 389 -2.41 -3.32 17.09
N HIS A 390 -1.28 -3.27 16.39
CA HIS A 390 -0.75 -4.38 15.59
C HIS A 390 0.60 -4.86 16.13
N ALA A 391 0.83 -6.18 16.14
CA ALA A 391 2.07 -6.76 16.68
C ALA A 391 2.50 -6.13 18.03
N THR A 392 1.53 -5.77 18.88
CA THR A 392 1.80 -5.08 20.14
C THR A 392 2.20 -6.07 21.22
N SER A 393 2.96 -5.62 22.21
CA SER A 393 3.29 -6.45 23.36
C SER A 393 2.68 -5.90 24.65
N PHE A 394 2.19 -6.79 25.50
CA PHE A 394 1.61 -6.45 26.80
C PHE A 394 2.50 -7.01 27.92
N HIS A 395 2.77 -6.18 28.93
CA HIS A 395 3.55 -6.57 30.10
C HIS A 395 3.01 -5.88 31.37
N PRO A 396 2.48 -6.59 32.39
CA PRO A 396 2.40 -8.05 32.54
C PRO A 396 1.27 -8.64 31.68
N LYS A 397 0.07 -8.92 32.22
CA LYS A 397 -1.07 -9.44 31.45
C LYS A 397 -2.03 -8.34 30.99
N LEU A 398 -2.75 -8.58 29.90
CA LEU A 398 -3.72 -7.64 29.32
C LEU A 398 -4.67 -7.09 30.41
N LYS A 399 -5.25 -7.97 31.24
CA LYS A 399 -6.16 -7.61 32.36
C LYS A 399 -5.72 -6.45 33.26
N HIS A 400 -4.42 -6.22 33.41
CA HIS A 400 -3.90 -5.14 34.25
C HIS A 400 -4.10 -3.75 33.62
N PHE A 401 -4.33 -3.68 32.31
CA PHE A 401 -4.50 -2.43 31.58
C PHE A 401 -5.95 -1.94 31.51
N ARG A 402 -6.89 -2.59 32.21
CA ARG A 402 -8.32 -2.24 32.18
C ARG A 402 -8.56 -0.77 32.48
N ASP A 403 -8.01 -0.27 33.59
CA ASP A 403 -8.17 1.13 33.99
C ASP A 403 -7.60 2.11 32.93
N GLY A 404 -6.51 1.72 32.28
CA GLY A 404 -5.91 2.50 31.20
C GLY A 404 -6.80 2.57 29.96
N PHE A 405 -7.43 1.44 29.58
CA PHE A 405 -8.39 1.41 28.47
C PHE A 405 -9.71 2.10 28.83
N ASP A 406 -10.21 1.95 30.05
CA ASP A 406 -11.39 2.68 30.55
C ASP A 406 -11.17 4.19 30.41
N ASN A 407 -10.00 4.67 30.84
CA ASN A 407 -9.63 6.08 30.73
C ASN A 407 -9.47 6.52 29.26
N LEU A 408 -8.88 5.69 28.41
CA LEU A 408 -8.77 5.94 26.97
C LEU A 408 -10.16 6.09 26.32
N LEU A 409 -11.09 5.19 26.62
CA LEU A 409 -12.46 5.22 26.10
C LEU A 409 -13.29 6.40 26.64
N ALA A 410 -12.99 6.88 27.85
CA ALA A 410 -13.62 8.07 28.40
C ALA A 410 -13.22 9.35 27.63
N HIS A 411 -12.01 9.40 27.08
CA HIS A 411 -11.47 10.58 26.41
C HIS A 411 -11.57 10.55 24.88
N HIS A 412 -11.71 9.36 24.29
CA HIS A 412 -11.77 9.15 22.85
C HIS A 412 -13.05 8.42 22.44
N PRO A 413 -13.84 8.96 21.49
CA PRO A 413 -15.08 8.34 21.01
C PRO A 413 -14.81 7.19 20.03
N LEU A 414 -14.06 6.17 20.45
CA LEU A 414 -13.66 5.05 19.59
C LEU A 414 -14.89 4.31 19.02
N GLN A 415 -14.97 4.28 17.69
CA GLN A 415 -15.97 3.52 16.94
C GLN A 415 -15.40 2.18 16.48
N ARG A 416 -14.09 2.13 16.25
CA ARG A 416 -13.38 0.95 15.75
C ARG A 416 -12.09 0.72 16.53
N MET A 417 -11.82 -0.53 16.86
CA MET A 417 -10.54 -0.94 17.43
C MET A 417 -10.07 -2.25 16.83
N VAL A 418 -8.78 -2.33 16.52
CA VAL A 418 -8.10 -3.57 16.16
C VAL A 418 -7.09 -3.88 17.26
N LEU A 419 -7.14 -5.09 17.80
CA LEU A 419 -6.19 -5.56 18.82
C LEU A 419 -5.50 -6.83 18.32
N ALA A 420 -4.19 -6.72 18.10
CA ALA A 420 -3.32 -7.80 17.68
C ALA A 420 -1.98 -7.69 18.42
N GLY A 421 -1.56 -8.77 19.08
CA GLY A 421 -0.37 -8.72 19.91
C GLY A 421 -0.06 -9.99 20.69
N THR A 422 0.93 -9.86 21.58
CA THR A 422 1.42 -10.91 22.47
C THR A 422 1.49 -10.42 23.91
N THR A 423 1.43 -11.35 24.85
CA THR A 423 1.70 -11.11 26.27
C THR A 423 3.03 -11.75 26.65
N TRP A 424 3.84 -11.07 27.46
CA TRP A 424 5.09 -11.61 28.00
C TRP A 424 4.87 -12.29 29.35
N LEU A 425 5.36 -13.51 29.52
CA LEU A 425 5.26 -14.27 30.77
C LEU A 425 6.56 -14.24 31.59
N LEU A 426 6.85 -13.15 32.30
CA LEU A 426 8.02 -13.17 33.20
C LEU A 426 7.94 -14.28 34.26
N PRO A 427 9.08 -14.92 34.61
CA PRO A 427 10.45 -14.61 34.16
C PRO A 427 10.86 -15.30 32.83
N ILE A 428 10.00 -16.13 32.26
CA ILE A 428 10.28 -16.87 31.03
C ILE A 428 10.10 -15.85 29.90
N LEU A 429 11.17 -15.45 29.21
CA LEU A 429 11.14 -14.47 28.10
C LEU A 429 10.43 -15.05 26.85
N GLU A 430 9.24 -15.63 27.03
CA GLU A 430 8.39 -16.19 26.02
C GLU A 430 7.19 -15.25 25.80
N SER A 431 6.97 -14.91 24.53
CA SER A 431 5.82 -14.13 24.09
C SER A 431 4.72 -15.10 23.65
N LEU A 432 3.58 -15.10 24.33
CA LEU A 432 2.41 -15.87 23.90
C LEU A 432 1.45 -14.98 23.12
N PRO A 433 0.81 -15.47 22.04
CA PRO A 433 -0.31 -14.78 21.42
C PRO A 433 -1.37 -14.40 22.47
N LEU A 434 -2.03 -13.27 22.27
CA LEU A 434 -3.18 -12.92 23.11
C LEU A 434 -4.25 -14.03 23.01
N GLU A 435 -4.82 -14.39 24.16
CA GLU A 435 -5.92 -15.36 24.22
C GLU A 435 -7.23 -14.65 23.84
N LYS A 436 -8.03 -15.30 22.98
CA LYS A 436 -9.33 -14.77 22.56
C LYS A 436 -10.32 -14.68 23.72
N ASP A 437 -10.18 -15.56 24.71
CA ASP A 437 -11.04 -15.68 25.88
C ASP A 437 -10.53 -14.82 27.07
N ASP A 438 -9.63 -13.87 26.82
CA ASP A 438 -9.19 -12.91 27.84
C ASP A 438 -10.35 -11.95 28.19
N GLU A 439 -10.62 -11.77 29.50
CA GLU A 439 -11.70 -10.92 30.02
C GLU A 439 -11.70 -9.50 29.41
N ILE A 440 -10.52 -8.92 29.14
CA ILE A 440 -10.45 -7.60 28.52
C ILE A 440 -10.87 -7.61 27.07
N VAL A 441 -10.59 -8.68 26.32
CA VAL A 441 -10.98 -8.78 24.91
C VAL A 441 -12.50 -8.74 24.79
N ASP A 442 -13.20 -9.52 25.63
CA ASP A 442 -14.67 -9.49 25.69
C ASP A 442 -15.19 -8.14 26.18
N TRP A 443 -14.57 -7.58 27.23
CA TRP A 443 -14.95 -6.26 27.76
C TRP A 443 -14.79 -5.13 26.73
N LEU A 444 -13.71 -5.13 25.92
CA LEU A 444 -13.50 -4.16 24.83
C LEU A 444 -14.52 -4.36 23.72
N LYS A 445 -14.83 -5.61 23.37
CA LYS A 445 -15.79 -5.96 22.34
C LYS A 445 -17.20 -5.49 22.67
N ASP A 446 -17.58 -5.52 23.95
CA ASP A 446 -18.88 -5.03 24.42
C ASP A 446 -19.00 -3.51 24.39
N ARG A 447 -17.87 -2.78 24.43
CA ARG A 447 -17.84 -1.31 24.50
C ARG A 447 -17.52 -0.61 23.18
N ILE A 448 -16.89 -1.31 22.23
CA ILE A 448 -16.45 -0.74 20.97
C ILE A 448 -17.27 -1.36 19.82
N PRO A 449 -18.06 -0.55 19.09
CA PRO A 449 -18.99 -1.07 18.09
C PRO A 449 -18.36 -1.96 17.01
N GLN A 450 -17.14 -1.62 16.59
CA GLN A 450 -16.38 -2.36 15.57
C GLN A 450 -15.05 -2.85 16.15
N PHE A 451 -15.11 -3.81 17.06
CA PHE A 451 -13.94 -4.46 17.63
C PHE A 451 -13.48 -5.66 16.81
N TYR A 452 -12.19 -5.71 16.48
CA TYR A 452 -11.55 -6.81 15.76
C TYR A 452 -10.34 -7.32 16.55
N PHE A 453 -10.24 -8.63 16.70
CA PHE A 453 -9.14 -9.29 17.41
C PHE A 453 -8.35 -10.18 16.45
N SER A 454 -7.01 -10.05 16.48
CA SER A 454 -6.10 -10.96 15.77
C SER A 454 -5.30 -11.82 16.72
N THR A 455 -5.31 -13.11 16.45
CA THR A 455 -4.40 -14.08 17.06
C THR A 455 -3.07 -14.17 16.35
N GLU A 456 -2.89 -13.52 15.18
CA GLU A 456 -1.65 -13.58 14.40
C GLU A 456 -0.69 -12.46 14.84
N PRO A 457 0.33 -12.76 15.66
CA PRO A 457 1.22 -11.73 16.22
C PRO A 457 2.14 -11.11 15.17
N GLY A 458 2.26 -11.73 13.99
CA GLY A 458 3.12 -11.31 12.89
C GLY A 458 2.47 -10.34 11.91
N ASP A 459 1.15 -10.12 12.01
CA ASP A 459 0.47 -9.11 11.21
C ASP A 459 0.81 -7.73 11.76
N MET A 460 1.96 -7.25 11.34
CA MET A 460 2.27 -5.84 11.41
C MET A 460 1.20 -5.10 10.60
N ALA A 461 0.87 -3.87 10.99
CA ALA A 461 0.02 -2.99 10.18
C ALA A 461 0.62 -2.65 8.80
N ARG A 462 1.73 -3.30 8.44
CA ARG A 462 2.60 -2.98 7.33
C ARG A 462 2.02 -3.52 6.03
N HIS A 463 1.84 -2.58 5.10
CA HIS A 463 1.72 -2.82 3.67
C HIS A 463 2.98 -2.40 2.90
N TYR A 464 4.13 -2.27 3.56
CA TYR A 464 5.33 -1.72 2.93
C TYR A 464 5.77 -2.53 1.71
N GLY A 465 5.71 -1.87 0.55
CA GLY A 465 6.38 -2.27 -0.67
C GLY A 465 5.95 -3.61 -1.27
N VAL A 466 4.87 -4.22 -0.75
CA VAL A 466 4.24 -5.35 -1.40
C VAL A 466 3.34 -4.83 -2.51
N TRP A 467 3.94 -4.43 -3.63
CA TRP A 467 4.08 -5.41 -4.69
C TRP A 467 2.85 -6.13 -5.22
N GLN A 468 1.63 -5.61 -5.10
CA GLN A 468 0.43 -6.39 -5.39
C GLN A 468 -0.04 -6.33 -6.84
N LEU A 469 -0.97 -7.21 -7.17
CA LEU A 469 -1.72 -7.16 -8.41
C LEU A 469 -2.78 -6.07 -8.30
N TRP A 470 -2.61 -4.97 -9.04
CA TRP A 470 -3.52 -3.84 -8.99
C TRP A 470 -4.72 -4.06 -9.91
N ASP A 471 -5.92 -3.73 -9.39
CA ASP A 471 -7.17 -3.62 -10.15
C ASP A 471 -7.71 -4.91 -10.78
N VAL A 472 -7.64 -6.01 -10.03
CA VAL A 472 -8.10 -7.35 -10.40
C VAL A 472 -9.23 -7.84 -9.52
#